data_AF-A0A9W4NJ14-F1
#
_entry.id   AF-A0A9W4NJ14-F1
#
_cell.length_a   1.000
_cell.length_b   1.000
_cell.length_c   1.000
_cell.angle_alpha   90.00
_cell.angle_beta   90.00
_cell.angle_gamma   90.00
#
_symmetry.space_group_name_H-M   'P 1'
#
loop_
_entity.id
_entity.type
_entity.pdbx_description
1 polymer ?
#
loop_
_entity_poly.entity_id
_entity_poly.type
_entity_poly.pdbx_seq_one_letter_code
_entity_poly.pdbx_strand_id
1 'polypeptide(L)'
;MSDQARSGSIYYDAGEHINSFNSPAVLSSFSTTSQSKQTNLPLNHLPFNLFTMQLTQLLLATGLFASSAFAAPAADGKSMMAAGPQWTIQNAKRVCNTENTSCTWNFGIYPGSGAATQCTYVVKGKTASHANGGPSNCGGYTVTSGWSGQFGEGNGFTTLSVVNNKARQIIWPAYTDKQLAGGKVVKPDQSYAPAALP
;
A
#
# COMPACT_ATOMS: atom_id res chain seq x y z
N MET A 1 51.82 0.30 41.58
CA MET A 1 51.72 -0.73 40.53
C MET A 1 50.45 -0.41 39.76
N SER A 2 50.35 0.71 39.04
CA SER A 2 51.15 1.24 37.91
C SER A 2 50.81 0.56 36.58
N ASP A 3 50.72 1.39 35.53
CA ASP A 3 50.35 1.17 34.11
C ASP A 3 48.84 1.19 33.82
N GLN A 4 48.21 2.23 33.24
CA GLN A 4 48.55 3.27 32.26
C GLN A 4 48.71 2.81 30.78
N ALA A 5 47.78 3.34 29.95
CA ALA A 5 47.93 3.81 28.57
C ALA A 5 47.88 2.86 27.34
N ARG A 6 46.87 3.09 26.47
CA ARG A 6 46.99 3.51 25.04
C ARG A 6 45.57 3.65 24.45
N SER A 7 45.04 4.84 24.17
CA SER A 7 45.38 5.78 23.09
C SER A 7 45.33 5.16 21.69
N GLY A 8 44.36 5.61 20.89
CA GLY A 8 44.12 5.17 19.51
C GLY A 8 43.03 5.99 18.84
N SER A 9 43.17 7.33 18.85
CA SER A 9 42.43 8.22 17.95
C SER A 9 42.87 7.97 16.51
N ILE A 10 41.93 7.65 15.63
CA ILE A 10 42.12 7.71 14.18
C ILE A 10 41.23 8.82 13.64
N TYR A 11 41.89 9.95 13.42
CA TYR A 11 41.47 11.02 12.53
C TYR A 11 41.37 10.47 11.10
N TYR A 12 40.25 10.72 10.44
CA TYR A 12 40.19 10.80 8.98
C TYR A 12 39.58 12.15 8.63
N ASP A 13 40.47 13.09 8.29
CA ASP A 13 40.17 14.30 7.55
C ASP A 13 40.59 14.08 6.10
N ALA A 14 39.62 14.20 5.19
CA ALA A 14 39.82 14.44 3.78
C ALA A 14 38.51 15.00 3.24
N GLY A 15 38.47 16.33 3.13
CA GLY A 15 37.38 17.05 2.51
C GLY A 15 37.26 16.77 1.02
N GLU A 16 36.07 17.04 0.49
CA GLU A 16 35.94 17.76 -0.76
C GLU A 16 34.60 18.50 -0.80
N HIS A 17 34.71 19.81 -0.95
CA HIS A 17 33.64 20.74 -1.25
C HIS A 17 33.09 20.46 -2.65
N ILE A 18 31.78 20.25 -2.79
CA ILE A 18 31.10 20.56 -4.05
C ILE A 18 29.98 21.56 -3.81
N ASN A 19 30.12 22.65 -4.56
CA ASN A 19 29.38 23.88 -4.42
C ASN A 19 27.94 23.76 -4.95
N SER A 20 27.08 24.47 -4.23
CA SER A 20 25.84 25.08 -4.69
C SER A 20 25.88 25.49 -6.16
N PHE A 21 24.91 25.02 -6.95
CA PHE A 21 24.57 25.63 -8.23
C PHE A 21 23.08 25.97 -8.28
N ASN A 22 22.87 27.26 -8.50
CA ASN A 22 21.63 28.00 -8.60
C ASN A 22 20.67 27.47 -9.68
N SER A 23 19.37 27.56 -9.38
CA SER A 23 18.31 27.73 -10.37
C SER A 23 18.54 29.01 -11.20
N PRO A 24 18.04 29.04 -12.45
CA PRO A 24 16.89 29.92 -12.67
C PRO A 24 15.80 29.30 -13.57
N ALA A 25 14.57 29.74 -13.31
CA ALA A 25 13.41 29.56 -14.16
C ALA A 25 13.51 30.45 -15.42
N VAL A 26 13.12 29.93 -16.60
CA VAL A 26 12.55 30.75 -17.69
C VAL A 26 11.53 29.92 -18.48
N LEU A 27 10.38 30.54 -18.70
CA LEU A 27 9.25 30.11 -19.52
C LEU A 27 9.62 29.94 -21.01
N SER A 28 9.00 28.98 -21.69
CA SER A 28 8.58 29.18 -23.09
C SER A 28 7.42 28.24 -23.45
N SER A 29 6.28 28.87 -23.70
CA SER A 29 5.07 28.34 -24.31
C SER A 29 5.33 27.91 -25.76
N PHE A 30 4.91 26.70 -26.14
CA PHE A 30 4.76 26.28 -27.53
C PHE A 30 3.35 25.73 -27.75
N SER A 31 2.48 26.58 -28.29
CA SER A 31 1.23 26.17 -28.94
C SER A 31 1.58 25.74 -30.36
N THR A 32 1.37 24.47 -30.70
CA THR A 32 1.40 24.01 -32.10
C THR A 32 0.06 23.39 -32.45
N THR A 33 -0.72 24.14 -33.23
CA THR A 33 -1.89 23.69 -33.97
C THR A 33 -1.47 22.66 -35.02
N SER A 34 -2.05 21.46 -34.99
CA SER A 34 -1.97 20.52 -36.12
C SER A 34 -3.37 20.30 -36.69
N GLN A 35 -3.54 20.71 -37.95
CA GLN A 35 -4.76 20.65 -38.74
C GLN A 35 -5.16 19.20 -39.05
N SER A 36 -6.46 18.90 -38.91
CA SER A 36 -7.08 17.68 -39.42
C SER A 36 -7.41 17.85 -40.91
N LYS A 37 -6.89 16.96 -41.75
CA LYS A 37 -7.17 16.88 -43.18
C LYS A 37 -8.44 16.04 -43.39
N GLN A 38 -9.58 16.69 -43.60
CA GLN A 38 -10.83 16.04 -44.02
C GLN A 38 -10.80 15.79 -45.53
N THR A 39 -10.82 14.52 -45.93
CA THR A 39 -11.04 14.09 -47.31
C THR A 39 -12.51 13.75 -47.52
N ASN A 40 -13.16 14.52 -48.39
CA ASN A 40 -14.52 14.29 -48.88
C ASN A 40 -14.58 13.05 -49.79
N LEU A 41 -15.63 12.24 -49.65
CA LEU A 41 -16.07 11.26 -50.65
C LEU A 41 -17.58 11.42 -50.89
N PRO A 42 -18.05 11.37 -52.15
CA PRO A 42 -19.39 11.81 -52.52
C PRO A 42 -20.48 10.76 -52.34
N LEU A 43 -21.66 11.31 -52.07
CA LEU A 43 -22.99 10.74 -51.98
C LEU A 43 -23.46 10.22 -53.37
N ASN A 44 -24.02 9.01 -53.44
CA ASN A 44 -24.84 8.57 -54.56
C ASN A 44 -26.11 7.84 -54.08
N HIS A 45 -27.23 8.32 -54.63
CA HIS A 45 -28.63 7.95 -54.46
C HIS A 45 -29.00 6.69 -55.28
N LEU A 46 -29.93 5.82 -54.84
CA LEU A 46 -31.33 5.65 -55.30
C LEU A 46 -31.81 4.22 -54.90
N PRO A 47 -33.08 3.79 -55.08
CA PRO A 47 -34.35 4.42 -54.73
C PRO A 47 -35.29 3.50 -53.90
N PHE A 48 -36.37 4.11 -53.41
CA PHE A 48 -37.56 3.52 -52.78
C PHE A 48 -38.14 2.31 -53.54
N ASN A 49 -38.56 1.27 -52.81
CA ASN A 49 -39.75 0.49 -53.16
C ASN A 49 -40.54 0.10 -51.92
N LEU A 50 -41.83 0.42 -51.99
CA LEU A 50 -42.86 0.27 -50.97
C LEU A 50 -43.57 -1.07 -51.18
N PHE A 51 -43.51 -1.98 -50.23
CA PHE A 51 -44.48 -3.09 -50.12
C PHE A 51 -44.84 -3.29 -48.64
N THR A 52 -46.08 -2.92 -48.33
CA THR A 52 -46.79 -3.19 -47.08
C THR A 52 -47.38 -4.60 -47.08
N MET A 53 -47.18 -5.36 -45.99
CA MET A 53 -48.24 -6.04 -45.24
C MET A 53 -47.68 -6.74 -43.99
N GLN A 54 -48.39 -6.54 -42.88
CA GLN A 54 -48.14 -7.06 -41.54
C GLN A 54 -48.17 -8.59 -41.51
N LEU A 55 -47.24 -9.23 -40.79
CA LEU A 55 -47.58 -10.36 -39.92
C LEU A 55 -46.48 -10.65 -38.87
N THR A 56 -46.97 -10.89 -37.67
CA THR A 56 -46.37 -11.73 -36.61
C THR A 56 -45.31 -11.15 -35.70
N GLN A 57 -45.76 -10.91 -34.48
CA GLN A 57 -44.98 -10.73 -33.26
C GLN A 57 -44.14 -11.98 -32.97
N LEU A 58 -42.87 -11.79 -32.59
CA LEU A 58 -42.19 -12.69 -31.67
C LEU A 58 -41.15 -11.88 -30.90
N LEU A 59 -41.52 -11.51 -29.66
CA LEU A 59 -40.63 -11.00 -28.64
C LEU A 59 -39.59 -12.08 -28.30
N LEU A 60 -38.33 -11.88 -28.69
CA LEU A 60 -37.21 -12.49 -27.98
C LEU A 60 -36.54 -11.38 -27.17
N ALA A 61 -36.94 -11.26 -25.91
CA ALA A 61 -36.25 -10.47 -24.91
C ALA A 61 -34.89 -11.14 -24.63
N THR A 62 -33.85 -10.72 -25.36
CA THR A 62 -32.46 -11.02 -25.01
C THR A 62 -32.12 -10.23 -23.75
N GLY A 63 -32.25 -10.87 -22.59
CA GLY A 63 -31.83 -10.34 -21.30
C GLY A 63 -30.33 -10.10 -21.29
N LEU A 64 -29.93 -8.85 -21.53
CA LEU A 64 -28.59 -8.36 -21.24
C LEU A 64 -28.40 -8.42 -19.72
N PHE A 65 -27.74 -9.47 -19.23
CA PHE A 65 -27.14 -9.45 -17.89
C PHE A 65 -26.05 -8.39 -17.88
N ALA A 66 -26.40 -7.15 -17.53
CA ALA A 66 -25.46 -6.12 -17.19
C ALA A 66 -24.64 -6.61 -15.99
N SER A 67 -23.44 -7.10 -16.27
CA SER A 67 -22.46 -7.37 -15.23
C SER A 67 -22.08 -6.03 -14.64
N SER A 68 -22.64 -5.70 -13.48
CA SER A 68 -22.16 -4.58 -12.67
C SER A 68 -20.75 -4.95 -12.22
N ALA A 69 -19.76 -4.51 -13.00
CA ALA A 69 -18.38 -4.47 -12.54
C ALA A 69 -18.35 -3.48 -11.38
N PHE A 70 -18.45 -3.99 -10.14
CA PHE A 70 -18.08 -3.23 -8.97
C PHE A 70 -16.58 -2.97 -9.08
N ALA A 71 -16.22 -1.80 -9.59
CA ALA A 71 -14.90 -1.26 -9.37
C ALA A 71 -14.74 -1.13 -7.85
N ALA A 72 -14.10 -2.13 -7.23
CA ALA A 72 -13.69 -2.03 -5.84
C ALA A 72 -12.88 -0.73 -5.72
N PRO A 73 -13.11 0.10 -4.68
CA PRO A 73 -12.31 1.29 -4.46
C PRO A 73 -10.85 0.88 -4.53
N ALA A 74 -10.08 1.53 -5.41
CA ALA A 74 -8.63 1.37 -5.38
C ALA A 74 -8.21 1.81 -3.97
N ALA A 75 -7.82 0.85 -3.13
CA ALA A 75 -7.25 1.17 -1.84
C ALA A 75 -6.04 2.05 -2.13
N ASP A 76 -6.03 3.26 -1.58
CA ASP A 76 -4.95 4.24 -1.71
C ASP A 76 -3.73 3.75 -0.92
N GLY A 77 -3.11 2.72 -1.46
CA GLY A 77 -2.08 1.90 -0.85
C GLY A 77 -0.74 2.13 -1.54
N LYS A 78 0.28 2.43 -0.75
CA LYS A 78 1.66 2.45 -1.21
C LYS A 78 2.18 1.02 -1.22
N SER A 79 2.55 0.54 -2.40
CA SER A 79 3.32 -0.70 -2.53
C SER A 79 4.66 -0.55 -1.80
N MET A 80 4.94 -1.50 -0.92
CA MET A 80 6.23 -1.63 -0.23
C MET A 80 7.14 -2.68 -0.88
N MET A 81 6.71 -3.24 -2.03
CA MET A 81 7.37 -4.33 -2.75
C MET A 81 7.37 -4.09 -4.28
N ALA A 82 8.04 -4.97 -5.04
CA ALA A 82 7.92 -5.02 -6.50
C ALA A 82 6.54 -5.56 -6.95
N ALA A 83 6.18 -5.38 -8.23
CA ALA A 83 4.84 -5.64 -8.76
C ALA A 83 4.37 -7.10 -8.57
N GLY A 84 3.10 -7.27 -8.17
CA GLY A 84 2.43 -8.56 -7.96
C GLY A 84 1.10 -8.39 -7.20
N PRO A 85 0.32 -9.47 -6.97
CA PRO A 85 -0.85 -9.42 -6.09
C PRO A 85 -0.43 -8.92 -4.70
N GLN A 86 -1.17 -7.96 -4.14
CA GLN A 86 -0.80 -7.34 -2.87
C GLN A 86 -1.92 -7.48 -1.84
N TRP A 87 -1.53 -7.84 -0.62
CA TRP A 87 -2.36 -7.62 0.55
C TRP A 87 -2.10 -6.22 1.08
N THR A 88 -3.15 -5.48 1.41
CA THR A 88 -3.05 -4.14 1.95
C THR A 88 -3.42 -4.15 3.43
N ILE A 89 -2.54 -3.61 4.25
CA ILE A 89 -2.86 -3.28 5.64
C ILE A 89 -3.48 -1.89 5.67
N GLN A 90 -4.78 -1.86 5.94
CA GLN A 90 -5.59 -0.65 5.89
C GLN A 90 -5.65 0.02 7.25
N ASN A 91 -5.52 1.34 7.27
CA ASN A 91 -5.73 2.18 8.44
C ASN A 91 -4.94 1.74 9.69
N ALA A 92 -3.69 1.31 9.51
CA ALA A 92 -2.86 0.86 10.62
C ALA A 92 -2.65 1.95 11.66
N LYS A 93 -2.91 1.61 12.93
CA LYS A 93 -2.74 2.50 14.08
C LYS A 93 -2.28 1.70 15.28
N ARG A 94 -1.28 2.21 16.02
CA ARG A 94 -0.85 1.68 17.31
C ARG A 94 -1.06 2.74 18.39
N VAL A 95 -1.73 2.38 19.48
CA VAL A 95 -1.87 3.24 20.66
C VAL A 95 -1.35 2.48 21.88
N CYS A 96 -0.38 3.06 22.57
CA CYS A 96 0.11 2.54 23.83
C CYS A 96 -0.52 3.31 24.99
N ASN A 97 -0.76 2.62 26.11
CA ASN A 97 -1.14 3.30 27.34
C ASN A 97 0.03 4.14 27.88
N THR A 98 -0.26 5.06 28.80
CA THR A 98 0.73 6.00 29.36
C THR A 98 1.94 5.30 29.97
N GLU A 99 1.72 4.15 30.64
CA GLU A 99 2.79 3.36 31.25
C GLU A 99 3.61 2.55 30.24
N ASN A 100 3.20 2.52 28.97
CA ASN A 100 3.80 1.70 27.92
C ASN A 100 3.86 0.21 28.30
N THR A 101 2.85 -0.27 29.05
CA THR A 101 2.72 -1.67 29.45
C THR A 101 1.80 -2.46 28.52
N SER A 102 1.01 -1.76 27.69
CA SER A 102 0.13 -2.35 26.69
C SER A 102 0.02 -1.42 25.47
N CYS A 103 0.19 -1.99 24.27
CA CYS A 103 -0.04 -1.31 23.00
C CYS A 103 -1.09 -2.06 22.18
N THR A 104 -2.14 -1.35 21.79
CA THR A 104 -3.23 -1.87 20.95
C THR A 104 -3.01 -1.42 19.51
N TRP A 105 -3.00 -2.39 18.61
CA TRP A 105 -2.98 -2.20 17.17
C TRP A 105 -4.38 -2.40 16.60
N ASN A 106 -4.81 -1.48 15.75
CA ASN A 106 -6.02 -1.61 14.95
C ASN A 106 -5.67 -1.45 13.47
N PHE A 107 -6.12 -2.39 12.64
CA PHE A 107 -5.93 -2.36 11.19
C PHE A 107 -6.89 -3.30 10.47
N GLY A 108 -7.12 -3.06 9.18
CA GLY A 108 -7.80 -3.98 8.28
C GLY A 108 -6.80 -4.79 7.44
N ILE A 109 -7.06 -6.09 7.24
CA ILE A 109 -6.30 -6.96 6.35
C ILE A 109 -7.13 -7.15 5.07
N TYR A 110 -6.74 -6.49 3.99
CA TYR A 110 -7.41 -6.60 2.68
C TYR A 110 -6.57 -7.47 1.73
N PRO A 111 -7.03 -8.66 1.33
CA PRO A 111 -6.23 -9.58 0.52
C PRO A 111 -6.21 -9.23 -0.98
N GLY A 112 -6.70 -8.05 -1.38
CA GLY A 112 -6.83 -7.64 -2.79
C GLY A 112 -8.19 -7.96 -3.42
N SER A 113 -9.07 -8.65 -2.70
CA SER A 113 -10.46 -8.91 -3.10
C SER A 113 -11.35 -9.13 -1.87
N GLY A 114 -12.67 -9.02 -2.03
CA GLY A 114 -13.63 -9.19 -0.93
C GLY A 114 -13.57 -8.08 0.12
N ALA A 115 -14.01 -8.38 1.35
CA ALA A 115 -13.99 -7.43 2.46
C ALA A 115 -12.69 -7.52 3.26
N ALA A 116 -12.20 -6.37 3.74
CA ALA A 116 -11.07 -6.34 4.66
C ALA A 116 -11.45 -6.96 6.02
N THR A 117 -10.59 -7.81 6.56
CA THR A 117 -10.76 -8.38 7.90
C THR A 117 -10.21 -7.41 8.93
N GLN A 118 -11.06 -6.87 9.80
CA GLN A 118 -10.61 -6.01 10.90
C GLN A 118 -9.86 -6.82 11.95
N CYS A 119 -8.77 -6.27 12.46
CA CYS A 119 -7.89 -6.89 13.43
C CYS A 119 -7.59 -5.91 14.57
N THR A 120 -7.85 -6.37 15.79
CA THR A 120 -7.40 -5.72 17.02
C THR A 120 -6.35 -6.62 17.66
N TYR A 121 -5.12 -6.14 17.73
CA TYR A 121 -3.98 -6.90 18.19
C TYR A 121 -3.29 -6.20 19.35
N VAL A 122 -3.23 -6.86 20.52
CA VAL A 122 -2.69 -6.26 21.75
C VAL A 122 -1.34 -6.86 22.08
N VAL A 123 -0.33 -6.02 22.22
CA VAL A 123 1.01 -6.36 22.70
C VAL A 123 1.15 -5.87 24.14
N LYS A 124 1.64 -6.73 25.04
CA LYS A 124 1.89 -6.39 26.45
C LYS A 124 3.36 -6.64 26.79
N GLY A 125 3.90 -5.85 27.71
CA GLY A 125 5.29 -6.01 28.18
C GLY A 125 5.66 -4.90 29.16
N LYS A 126 6.90 -4.89 29.66
CA LYS A 126 7.43 -3.75 30.45
C LYS A 126 7.60 -2.49 29.60
N THR A 127 7.89 -2.68 28.32
CA THR A 127 8.00 -1.63 27.29
C THR A 127 7.30 -2.16 26.04
N ALA A 128 5.97 -2.17 26.07
CA ALA A 128 5.11 -2.83 25.08
C ALA A 128 5.32 -2.32 23.64
N SER A 129 5.69 -1.05 23.46
CA SER A 129 6.03 -0.49 22.15
C SER A 129 7.27 -1.13 21.51
N HIS A 130 8.16 -1.72 22.30
CA HIS A 130 9.39 -2.38 21.84
C HIS A 130 9.38 -3.89 22.14
N ALA A 131 8.21 -4.45 22.47
CA ALA A 131 8.07 -5.86 22.80
C ALA A 131 7.69 -6.68 21.56
N ASN A 132 8.04 -7.97 21.61
CA ASN A 132 7.47 -8.96 20.72
C ASN A 132 6.07 -9.32 21.22
N GLY A 133 5.16 -9.65 20.31
CA GLY A 133 3.80 -10.01 20.69
C GLY A 133 3.22 -11.17 19.90
N GLY A 134 2.03 -11.59 20.34
CA GLY A 134 1.26 -12.67 19.71
C GLY A 134 1.66 -14.08 20.21
N PRO A 135 1.09 -15.13 19.59
CA PRO A 135 0.14 -15.07 18.47
C PRO A 135 -1.26 -14.57 18.87
N SER A 136 -1.95 -13.92 17.94
CA SER A 136 -3.36 -13.53 18.06
C SER A 136 -4.10 -13.78 16.76
N ASN A 137 -5.38 -14.17 16.84
CA ASN A 137 -6.18 -14.47 15.66
C ASN A 137 -7.10 -13.31 15.31
N CYS A 138 -7.15 -12.97 14.02
CA CYS A 138 -8.01 -11.96 13.43
C CYS A 138 -8.74 -12.57 12.23
N GLY A 139 -9.92 -13.13 12.49
CA GLY A 139 -10.64 -13.93 11.50
C GLY A 139 -9.80 -15.13 11.03
N GLY A 140 -9.57 -15.23 9.72
CA GLY A 140 -8.74 -16.28 9.12
C GLY A 140 -7.23 -16.06 9.21
N TYR A 141 -6.78 -14.97 9.84
CA TYR A 141 -5.36 -14.60 9.93
C TYR A 141 -4.82 -14.79 11.35
N THR A 142 -3.55 -15.19 11.46
CA THR A 142 -2.79 -15.17 12.71
C THR A 142 -1.73 -14.08 12.64
N VAL A 143 -1.64 -13.26 13.70
CA VAL A 143 -0.73 -12.11 13.79
C VAL A 143 0.25 -12.30 14.95
N THR A 144 1.53 -12.14 14.66
CA THR A 144 2.61 -11.94 15.64
C THR A 144 3.35 -10.65 15.31
N SER A 145 4.21 -10.20 16.22
CA SER A 145 5.06 -9.04 15.95
C SER A 145 6.42 -9.15 16.62
N GLY A 146 7.41 -8.48 16.04
CA GLY A 146 8.71 -8.25 16.64
C GLY A 146 9.19 -6.83 16.43
N TRP A 147 9.93 -6.30 17.40
CA TRP A 147 10.55 -4.97 17.31
C TRP A 147 12.07 -5.08 17.15
N SER A 148 12.65 -4.18 16.35
CA SER A 148 14.10 -4.05 16.19
C SER A 148 14.53 -2.60 16.31
N GLY A 149 15.57 -2.37 17.12
CA GLY A 149 16.29 -1.10 17.26
C GLY A 149 17.64 -1.07 16.53
N GLN A 150 17.88 -2.01 15.60
CA GLN A 150 19.20 -2.21 14.98
C GLN A 150 19.78 -0.99 14.24
N PHE A 151 18.93 -0.02 13.88
CA PHE A 151 19.31 1.20 13.14
C PHE A 151 19.58 2.41 14.06
N GLY A 152 19.78 2.16 15.35
CA GLY A 152 20.09 3.19 16.34
C GLY A 152 18.87 3.83 16.99
N GLU A 153 19.14 4.70 17.96
CA GLU A 153 18.11 5.35 18.77
C GLU A 153 17.13 6.16 17.91
N GLY A 154 15.83 6.01 18.19
CA GLY A 154 14.76 6.71 17.45
C GLY A 154 14.51 6.19 16.02
N ASN A 155 15.22 5.15 15.57
CA ASN A 155 15.03 4.51 14.27
C ASN A 155 14.55 3.05 14.40
N GLY A 156 13.88 2.74 15.51
CA GLY A 156 13.23 1.45 15.73
C GLY A 156 12.02 1.23 14.81
N PHE A 157 11.68 -0.03 14.61
CA PHE A 157 10.51 -0.44 13.84
C PHE A 157 9.91 -1.74 14.38
N THR A 158 8.61 -1.88 14.21
CA THR A 158 7.89 -3.13 14.47
C THR A 158 7.51 -3.79 13.15
N THR A 159 7.85 -5.06 13.02
CA THR A 159 7.38 -5.92 11.94
C THR A 159 6.25 -6.80 12.46
N LEU A 160 5.11 -6.78 11.80
CA LEU A 160 4.03 -7.74 11.98
C LEU A 160 4.30 -8.95 11.09
N SER A 161 3.99 -10.15 11.57
CA SER A 161 3.83 -11.33 10.70
C SER A 161 2.33 -11.62 10.60
N VAL A 162 1.75 -11.49 9.41
CA VAL A 162 0.33 -11.75 9.18
C VAL A 162 0.19 -12.98 8.31
N VAL A 163 -0.25 -14.07 8.91
CA VAL A 163 -0.32 -15.40 8.29
C VAL A 163 -1.77 -15.74 7.95
N ASN A 164 -2.04 -16.13 6.71
CA ASN A 164 -3.25 -16.86 6.37
C ASN A 164 -2.92 -18.35 6.31
N ASN A 165 -3.29 -19.09 7.37
CA ASN A 165 -2.97 -20.52 7.48
C ASN A 165 -3.70 -21.36 6.41
N LYS A 166 -4.89 -20.93 5.96
CA LYS A 166 -5.66 -21.65 4.94
C LYS A 166 -5.04 -21.51 3.55
N ALA A 167 -4.66 -20.30 3.18
CA ALA A 167 -3.99 -20.02 1.91
C ALA A 167 -2.50 -20.35 1.95
N ARG A 168 -1.95 -20.66 3.14
CA ARG A 168 -0.52 -20.87 3.39
C ARG A 168 0.32 -19.72 2.84
N GLN A 169 -0.05 -18.51 3.22
CA GLN A 169 0.59 -17.27 2.80
C GLN A 169 0.90 -16.38 4.01
N ILE A 170 1.93 -15.54 3.85
CA ILE A 170 2.38 -14.60 4.87
C ILE A 170 2.81 -13.27 4.24
N ILE A 171 2.55 -12.17 4.93
CA ILE A 171 3.16 -10.86 4.67
C ILE A 171 3.88 -10.37 5.93
N TRP A 172 4.85 -9.48 5.74
CA TRP A 172 5.61 -8.84 6.83
C TRP A 172 5.52 -7.31 6.84
N PRO A 173 4.36 -6.74 7.23
CA PRO A 173 4.23 -5.30 7.36
C PRO A 173 5.19 -4.71 8.38
N ALA A 174 5.94 -3.69 8.00
CA ALA A 174 6.90 -3.03 8.88
C ALA A 174 6.56 -1.55 9.05
N TYR A 175 6.52 -1.10 10.30
CA TYR A 175 6.20 0.27 10.66
C TYR A 175 7.28 0.83 11.58
N THR A 176 7.84 1.97 11.21
CA THR A 176 8.79 2.71 12.06
C THR A 176 8.09 3.28 13.28
N ASP A 177 8.82 3.46 14.38
CA ASP A 177 8.27 4.12 15.58
C ASP A 177 7.79 5.54 15.28
N LYS A 178 8.42 6.22 14.31
CA LYS A 178 8.00 7.53 13.81
C LYS A 178 6.63 7.51 13.13
N GLN A 179 6.33 6.47 12.34
CA GLN A 179 5.01 6.31 11.71
C GLN A 179 3.92 6.03 12.74
N LEU A 180 4.26 5.34 13.83
CA LEU A 180 3.31 4.91 14.87
C LEU A 180 3.13 5.95 15.98
N ALA A 181 3.94 7.01 15.99
CA ALA A 181 3.93 8.01 17.03
C ALA A 181 2.57 8.73 17.14
N GLY A 182 2.14 8.99 18.36
CA GLY A 182 0.93 9.77 18.65
C GLY A 182 -0.39 9.07 18.29
N GLY A 183 -0.39 7.75 18.03
CA GLY A 183 -1.63 7.01 17.80
C GLY A 183 -2.38 7.43 16.53
N LYS A 184 -1.65 7.97 15.55
CA LYS A 184 -2.21 8.37 14.26
C LYS A 184 -2.40 7.15 13.37
N VAL A 185 -3.33 7.27 12.43
CA VAL A 185 -3.46 6.30 11.34
C VAL A 185 -2.32 6.53 10.36
N VAL A 186 -1.57 5.47 10.04
CA VAL A 186 -0.51 5.52 9.04
C VAL A 186 -1.14 5.66 7.66
N LYS A 187 -0.70 6.68 6.91
CA LYS A 187 -1.12 6.95 5.54
C LYS A 187 0.08 7.23 4.63
N PRO A 188 0.02 6.84 3.34
CA PRO A 188 -0.99 5.96 2.74
C PRO A 188 -0.99 4.56 3.39
N ASP A 189 -2.04 3.78 3.15
CA ASP A 189 -2.07 2.38 3.59
C ASP A 189 -0.90 1.63 2.93
N GLN A 190 -0.43 0.52 3.50
CA GLN A 190 0.77 -0.17 2.98
C GLN A 190 0.42 -1.52 2.41
N SER A 191 0.94 -1.80 1.21
CA SER A 191 0.64 -3.01 0.45
C SER A 191 1.89 -3.88 0.28
N TYR A 192 1.71 -5.19 0.46
CA TYR A 192 2.78 -6.18 0.55
C TYR A 192 2.46 -7.40 -0.32
N ALA A 193 3.46 -7.89 -1.04
CA ALA A 193 3.35 -9.13 -1.80
C ALA A 193 3.37 -10.33 -0.82
N PRO A 194 2.35 -11.20 -0.81
CA PRO A 194 2.34 -12.40 0.01
C PRO A 194 3.39 -13.42 -0.44
N ALA A 195 4.13 -14.00 0.51
CA ALA A 195 4.98 -15.15 0.28
C ALA A 195 4.23 -16.44 0.63
N ALA A 196 4.56 -17.53 -0.05
CA ALA A 196 4.05 -18.87 0.28
C ALA A 196 4.79 -19.45 1.50
N LEU A 197 4.06 -20.16 2.36
CA LEU A 197 4.63 -20.93 3.47
C LEU A 197 5.01 -22.36 3.00
N PRO A 198 6.09 -22.95 3.56
CA PRO A 198 6.56 -24.31 3.25
C PRO A 198 5.61 -25.44 3.67
#